data_AF-A0A933GAU9-F1
#
_entry.id   AF-A0A933GAU9-F1
#
_cell.length_a   1.000
_cell.length_b   1.000
_cell.length_c   1.000
_cell.angle_alpha   90.00
_cell.angle_beta   90.00
_cell.angle_gamma   90.00
#
_symmetry.space_group_name_H-M   'P 1'
#
loop_
_entity.id
_entity.type
_entity.pdbx_description
1 polymer ?
#
loop_
_entity_poly.entity_id
_entity_poly.type
_entity_poly.pdbx_seq_one_letter_code
_entity_poly.pdbx_strand_id
1 'polypeptide(L)'
;MPGWSATSPASWSTSPRAKSWCGISAPADRFREDQIAEGDKVATRYTGTWTHRGEFMGIPPTGKDVTVTRIEILRIADGKFVEHWESFDQLGLLQQLGAIPAPGQAGG
;
A
#
# COMPACT_ATOMS: atom_id res chain seq x y z
N MET A 1 -11.80 -14.33 -27.06
CA MET A 1 -11.21 -13.63 -25.89
C MET A 1 -11.81 -14.27 -24.64
N PRO A 2 -11.10 -15.08 -23.83
CA PRO A 2 -11.67 -15.55 -22.57
C PRO A 2 -11.51 -14.42 -21.55
N GLY A 3 -12.54 -13.88 -20.91
CA GLY A 3 -13.57 -14.60 -20.15
C GLY A 3 -13.02 -14.79 -18.73
N TRP A 4 -12.82 -13.71 -17.97
CA TRP A 4 -12.21 -13.75 -16.64
C TRP A 4 -13.29 -13.64 -15.55
N SER A 5 -13.30 -14.60 -14.62
CA SER A 5 -14.25 -14.71 -13.51
C SER A 5 -13.50 -14.52 -12.19
N ALA A 6 -13.91 -13.52 -11.41
CA ALA A 6 -13.27 -13.09 -10.17
C ALA A 6 -13.82 -13.82 -8.93
N THR A 7 -13.61 -15.12 -8.80
CA THR A 7 -14.21 -15.93 -7.70
C THR A 7 -13.22 -16.73 -6.86
N SER A 8 -11.93 -16.40 -6.83
CA SER A 8 -11.00 -17.09 -5.92
C SER A 8 -9.98 -16.17 -5.23
N PRO A 9 -10.02 -16.04 -3.88
CA PRO A 9 -9.15 -15.14 -3.12
C PRO A 9 -7.68 -15.59 -3.02
N ALA A 10 -7.29 -16.73 -3.60
CA ALA A 10 -5.94 -17.27 -3.47
C ALA A 10 -5.01 -17.04 -4.68
N SER A 11 -5.51 -16.50 -5.80
CA SER A 11 -4.73 -16.44 -7.06
C SER A 11 -4.18 -15.06 -7.43
N TRP A 12 -4.56 -14.01 -6.70
CA TRP A 12 -4.18 -12.63 -7.05
C TRP A 12 -2.87 -12.16 -6.40
N SER A 13 -2.54 -12.63 -5.18
CA SER A 13 -1.35 -12.24 -4.40
C SER A 13 -0.01 -12.67 -5.03
N THR A 14 -0.05 -13.67 -5.91
CA THR A 14 1.14 -14.16 -6.63
C THR A 14 1.28 -13.57 -8.03
N SER A 15 0.31 -12.76 -8.50
CA SER A 15 0.36 -12.21 -9.85
C SER A 15 1.39 -11.05 -9.93
N PRO A 16 2.34 -11.07 -10.88
CA PRO A 16 3.26 -9.95 -11.12
C PRO A 16 2.55 -8.65 -11.49
N ARG A 17 1.29 -8.75 -11.95
CA ARG A 17 0.47 -7.64 -12.44
C ARG A 17 -0.26 -6.89 -11.32
N ALA A 18 -0.69 -7.57 -10.25
CA ALA A 18 -1.20 -6.89 -9.04
C ALA A 18 -0.14 -5.98 -8.39
N LYS A 19 1.14 -6.40 -8.44
CA LYS A 19 2.28 -5.62 -7.94
C LYS A 19 2.51 -4.31 -8.69
N SER A 20 2.06 -4.21 -9.95
CA SER A 20 2.24 -3.01 -10.78
C SER A 20 1.25 -1.89 -10.47
N TRP A 21 0.12 -2.20 -9.82
CA TRP A 21 -0.98 -1.25 -9.63
C TRP A 21 -0.79 -0.35 -8.41
N CYS A 22 -0.06 -0.80 -7.39
CA CYS A 22 0.22 -0.01 -6.18
C CYS A 22 1.38 0.99 -6.33
N GLY A 23 2.11 1.04 -7.45
CA GLY A 23 3.24 1.97 -7.64
C GLY A 23 4.37 1.85 -6.61
N ILE A 24 4.39 0.78 -5.80
CA ILE A 24 5.34 0.56 -4.71
C ILE A 24 6.24 -0.62 -5.10
N SER A 25 7.46 -0.33 -5.56
CA SER A 25 8.47 -1.36 -5.74
C SER A 25 9.13 -1.67 -4.39
N ALA A 26 8.64 -2.69 -3.69
CA ALA A 26 9.31 -3.31 -2.55
C ALA A 26 9.61 -4.78 -2.86
N PRO A 27 10.78 -5.31 -2.48
CA PRO A 27 11.06 -6.74 -2.61
C PRO A 27 10.07 -7.54 -1.72
N ALA A 28 9.60 -8.68 -2.24
CA ALA A 28 8.45 -9.40 -1.70
C ALA A 28 8.64 -9.95 -0.27
N ASP A 29 9.88 -10.05 0.21
CA ASP A 29 10.22 -10.48 1.57
C ASP A 29 9.94 -9.41 2.64
N ARG A 30 9.74 -8.15 2.25
CA ARG A 30 9.42 -7.02 3.14
C ARG A 30 7.96 -6.59 3.06
N PHE A 31 7.08 -7.54 2.72
CA PHE A 31 5.65 -7.28 2.54
C PHE A 31 4.83 -8.23 3.42
N ARG A 32 3.98 -7.67 4.28
CA ARG A 32 2.98 -8.42 5.05
C ARG A 32 1.60 -7.98 4.61
N GLU A 33 0.72 -8.93 4.41
CA GLU A 33 -0.61 -8.70 3.87
C GLU A 33 -1.65 -9.53 4.62
N ASP A 34 -2.81 -8.93 4.84
CA ASP A 34 -4.02 -9.56 5.36
C ASP A 34 -5.21 -9.06 4.54
N GLN A 35 -6.12 -9.96 4.15
CA GLN A 35 -7.25 -9.61 3.27
C GLN A 35 -8.55 -10.24 3.76
N ILE A 36 -9.60 -9.41 3.74
CA ILE A 36 -10.98 -9.81 4.03
C ILE A 36 -11.85 -9.45 2.83
N ALA A 37 -12.63 -10.41 2.35
CA ALA A 37 -13.62 -10.18 1.29
C ALA A 37 -15.03 -10.42 1.85
N GLU A 38 -15.92 -9.45 1.67
CA GLU A 38 -17.31 -9.53 2.11
C GLU A 38 -18.23 -8.85 1.09
N GLY A 39 -19.20 -9.60 0.58
CA GLY A 39 -20.13 -9.12 -0.44
C GLY A 39 -19.39 -8.65 -1.69
N ASP A 40 -19.58 -7.38 -2.03
CA ASP A 40 -18.97 -6.72 -3.18
C ASP A 40 -17.68 -5.95 -2.83
N LYS A 41 -17.12 -6.14 -1.63
CA LYS A 41 -15.94 -5.42 -1.15
C LYS A 41 -14.79 -6.35 -0.79
N VAL A 42 -13.58 -5.85 -1.01
CA VAL A 42 -12.32 -6.46 -0.59
C VAL A 42 -11.53 -5.43 0.20
N ALA A 43 -11.24 -5.73 1.46
CA ALA A 43 -10.39 -4.94 2.32
C ALA A 43 -9.02 -5.62 2.43
N THR A 44 -7.95 -4.90 2.08
CA THR A 44 -6.57 -5.39 2.15
C THR A 44 -5.79 -4.50 3.10
N ARG A 45 -5.20 -5.08 4.14
CA ARG A 45 -4.19 -4.42 4.97
C ARG A 45 -2.83 -4.91 4.54
N TYR A 46 -1.90 -3.99 4.29
CA TYR A 46 -0.52 -4.37 4.02
C TYR A 46 0.51 -3.44 4.64
N THR A 47 1.68 -3.99 4.96
CA THR A 47 2.87 -3.26 5.42
C THR A 47 4.01 -3.54 4.45
N GLY A 48 4.61 -2.48 3.91
CA GLY A 48 5.76 -2.56 3.02
C GLY A 48 6.91 -1.67 3.46
N THR A 49 8.13 -1.98 3.01
CA THR A 49 9.30 -1.10 3.15
C THR A 49 9.84 -0.71 1.77
N TRP A 50 10.05 0.58 1.51
CA TRP A 50 10.63 1.08 0.25
C TRP A 50 11.64 2.20 0.50
N THR A 51 12.52 2.44 -0.47
CA THR A 51 13.48 3.55 -0.41
C THR A 51 12.85 4.82 -0.99
N HIS A 52 12.92 5.93 -0.27
CA HIS A 52 12.44 7.24 -0.73
C HIS A 52 13.38 7.85 -1.79
N ARG A 53 13.11 7.51 -3.06
CA ARG A 53 13.91 7.92 -4.23
C ARG A 53 13.30 9.03 -5.09
N GLY A 54 12.02 9.33 -4.89
CA GLY A 54 11.32 10.43 -5.58
C GLY A 54 10.93 11.53 -4.60
N GLU A 55 10.45 12.65 -5.12
CA GLU A 55 9.82 13.68 -4.29
C GLU A 55 8.47 13.17 -3.76
N PHE A 56 8.20 13.41 -2.47
CA PHE A 56 6.92 13.08 -1.85
C PHE A 56 6.37 14.29 -1.10
N MET A 57 5.22 14.81 -1.52
CA MET A 57 4.55 15.94 -0.85
C MET A 57 5.46 17.16 -0.65
N GLY A 58 6.33 17.48 -1.62
CA GLY A 58 7.30 18.57 -1.53
C GLY A 58 8.57 18.24 -0.73
N ILE A 59 8.72 17.01 -0.22
CA ILE A 59 9.93 16.53 0.46
C ILE A 59 10.87 15.94 -0.60
N PRO A 60 12.10 16.47 -0.75
CA PRO A 60 13.10 15.92 -1.66
C PRO A 60 13.44 14.45 -1.33
N PRO A 61 13.90 13.66 -2.32
CA PRO A 61 14.30 12.28 -2.09
C PRO A 61 15.39 12.19 -1.02
N THR A 62 15.13 11.41 0.03
CA THR A 62 16.02 11.32 1.20
C THR A 62 16.97 10.12 1.12
N GLY A 63 16.70 9.16 0.23
CA GLY A 63 17.44 7.90 0.13
C GLY A 63 17.24 6.96 1.32
N LYS A 64 16.37 7.30 2.27
CA LYS A 64 16.06 6.47 3.44
C LYS A 64 15.08 5.36 3.08
N ASP A 65 15.27 4.20 3.69
CA ASP A 65 14.23 3.17 3.72
C ASP A 65 13.13 3.61 4.69
N VAL A 66 11.87 3.52 4.25
CA VAL A 66 10.68 3.87 5.02
C VAL A 66 9.71 2.71 5.01
N THR A 67 9.00 2.51 6.11
CA THR A 67 7.98 1.46 6.28
C THR A 67 6.62 2.10 6.56
N VAL A 68 5.60 1.74 5.81
CA VAL A 68 4.20 2.20 6.03
C VAL A 68 3.28 1.01 6.00
N THR A 69 2.27 1.08 6.87
CA THR A 69 1.09 0.24 6.84
C THR A 69 -0.05 1.00 6.18
N ARG A 70 -0.73 0.37 5.22
CA ARG A 70 -1.90 0.87 4.51
C ARG A 70 -3.03 -0.14 4.61
N ILE A 71 -4.26 0.38 4.60
CA ILE A 71 -5.49 -0.37 4.38
C ILE A 71 -6.14 0.22 3.13
N GLU A 72 -6.52 -0.65 2.21
CA GLU A 72 -7.35 -0.30 1.06
C GLU A 72 -8.65 -1.10 1.09
N ILE A 73 -9.73 -0.49 0.61
CA ILE A 73 -11.01 -1.14 0.41
C ILE A 73 -11.40 -0.90 -1.06
N LEU A 74 -11.62 -1.98 -1.78
CA LEU A 74 -12.10 -1.95 -3.17
C LEU A 74 -13.54 -2.43 -3.20
N ARG A 75 -14.42 -1.69 -3.88
CA ARG A 75 -15.75 -2.21 -4.25
C ARG A 75 -15.74 -2.69 -5.70
N ILE A 76 -16.31 -3.85 -5.93
CA ILE A 76 -16.35 -4.54 -7.22
C ILE A 76 -17.80 -4.65 -7.69
N ALA A 77 -18.12 -4.15 -8.87
CA ALA A 77 -19.40 -4.40 -9.54
C ALA A 77 -19.15 -4.80 -10.99
N ASP A 78 -19.88 -5.80 -11.49
CA ASP A 78 -19.72 -6.34 -12.84
C ASP A 78 -18.27 -6.71 -13.20
N GLY A 79 -17.54 -7.23 -12.21
CA GLY A 79 -16.13 -7.60 -12.34
C GLY A 79 -15.16 -6.42 -12.48
N LYS A 80 -15.61 -5.18 -12.18
CA LYS A 80 -14.80 -3.96 -12.27
C LYS A 80 -14.68 -3.28 -10.91
N PHE A 81 -13.54 -2.64 -10.66
CA PHE A 81 -13.39 -1.73 -9.52
C PHE A 81 -14.20 -0.47 -9.78
N VAL A 82 -15.17 -0.23 -8.90
CA VAL A 82 -16.10 0.89 -9.01
C VAL A 82 -15.88 1.92 -7.92
N GLU A 83 -15.28 1.53 -6.79
CA GLU A 83 -14.85 2.44 -5.73
C GLU A 83 -13.56 1.96 -5.08
N HIS A 84 -12.79 2.91 -4.57
CA HIS A 84 -11.52 2.68 -3.88
C HIS A 84 -11.41 3.66 -2.72
N TRP A 85 -11.21 3.12 -1.52
CA TRP A 85 -10.90 3.89 -0.31
C TRP A 85 -9.55 3.44 0.23
N GLU A 86 -8.77 4.39 0.73
CA GLU A 86 -7.47 4.11 1.31
C GLU A 86 -7.23 4.87 2.60
N SER A 87 -6.46 4.25 3.48
CA SER A 87 -5.94 4.86 4.69
C SER A 87 -4.54 4.32 4.96
N PHE A 88 -3.59 5.19 5.27
CA PHE A 88 -2.21 4.78 5.56
C PHE A 88 -1.61 5.65 6.67
N ASP A 89 -0.55 5.14 7.30
CA ASP A 89 0.19 5.86 8.34
C ASP A 89 1.03 7.01 7.76
N GLN A 90 0.34 8.08 7.35
CA GLN A 90 0.96 9.27 6.77
C GLN A 90 1.82 10.02 7.78
N LEU A 91 1.40 10.08 9.06
CA LEU A 91 2.18 10.74 10.10
C LEU A 91 3.51 10.03 10.32
N GLY A 92 3.48 8.70 10.48
CA GLY A 92 4.70 7.89 10.62
C GLY A 92 5.60 7.98 9.40
N LEU A 93 5.04 8.11 8.19
CA LEU A 93 5.82 8.37 6.98
C LEU A 93 6.55 9.72 7.05
N LEU A 94 5.83 10.80 7.35
CA LEU A 94 6.41 12.15 7.43
C LEU A 94 7.49 12.25 8.52
N GLN A 95 7.33 11.49 9.61
CA GLN A 95 8.35 11.37 10.66
C GLN A 95 9.61 10.64 10.18
N GLN A 96 9.46 9.51 9.49
CA GLN A 96 10.61 8.78 8.92
C GLN A 96 11.37 9.59 7.87
N LEU A 97 10.64 10.43 7.11
CA LEU A 97 11.23 11.36 6.15
C LEU A 97 11.90 12.58 6.82
N GLY A 98 11.63 12.83 8.10
CA GLY A 98 12.18 13.96 8.85
C GLY A 98 11.46 15.29 8.64
N ALA A 99 10.27 15.27 8.02
CA ALA A 99 9.45 16.47 7.83
C ALA A 99 8.72 16.89 9.12
N ILE A 100 8.44 15.92 10.00
CA ILE A 100 7.82 16.13 11.31
C ILE A 100 8.69 15.44 12.36
N PRO A 101 9.02 16.06 13.49
CA PRO A 101 9.74 15.38 14.57
C PRO A 101 8.92 14.20 15.11
N ALA A 102 9.59 13.07 15.39
CA ALA A 102 8.96 11.99 16.15
C ALA A 102 8.80 12.41 17.63
N PRO A 103 7.77 11.93 18.34
CA PRO A 103 7.64 12.17 19.78
C PRO A 103 8.90 11.70 20.51
N GLY A 104 9.52 12.59 21.30
CA GLY A 104 10.77 12.31 22.01
C GLY A 104 12.07 12.70 21.27
N GLN A 105 12.00 13.25 20.06
CA GLN A 105 13.15 13.86 19.37
C GLN A 105 13.24 15.39 19.55
N ALA A 106 12.33 15.99 20.34
CA ALA A 106 12.44 17.38 20.77
C ALA A 106 13.19 17.43 22.11
N GLY A 107 14.49 17.70 22.05
CA GLY A 107 15.32 17.86 23.25
C GLY A 107 16.82 17.84 22.94
N GLY A 108 17.32 18.97 22.44
CA GLY A 108 18.74 19.35 22.43
C GLY A 108 18.84 20.78 22.92
#